data_AF-A0A8S3Z7E0-F1
#
_entry.id   AF-A0A8S3Z7E0-F1
#
_cell.length_a   1.000
_cell.length_b   1.000
_cell.length_c   1.000
_cell.angle_alpha   90.00
_cell.angle_beta   90.00
_cell.angle_gamma   90.00
#
_symmetry.space_group_name_H-M   'P 1'
#
loop_
_entity.id
_entity.type
_entity.pdbx_description
1 polymer ?
#
loop_
_entity_poly.entity_id
_entity_poly.type
_entity_poly.pdbx_seq_one_letter_code
_entity_poly.pdbx_strand_id
1 'polypeptide(L)'
;MVLSHVITQDSPLYDVTAADLLEDPFELLIILEGTIESTGEMMQAKTSIGSAEICWGYRFAPVEEYDSLNDKWCINFNKFDQMDPVETQKHSAKTRAENLARLTLQEPTKTISLIDS
;
A
#
# COMPACT_ATOMS: atom_id res chain seq x y z
N MET A 1 -10.01 -6.34 -7.81
CA MET A 1 -8.78 -5.63 -8.25
C MET A 1 -8.49 -4.50 -7.27
N VAL A 2 -7.22 -4.29 -6.91
CA VAL A 2 -6.76 -3.16 -6.08
C VAL A 2 -5.66 -2.43 -6.85
N LEU A 3 -5.76 -1.10 -6.95
CA LEU A 3 -4.70 -0.27 -7.52
C LEU A 3 -3.63 -0.02 -6.44
N SER A 4 -2.37 -0.29 -6.75
CA SER A 4 -1.25 -0.11 -5.82
C SER A 4 -0.20 0.83 -6.41
N HIS A 5 0.14 1.88 -5.67
CA HIS A 5 1.30 2.72 -5.95
C HIS A 5 2.46 2.30 -5.05
N VAL A 6 3.62 1.99 -5.63
CA VAL A 6 4.81 1.62 -4.85
C VAL A 6 5.55 2.90 -4.47
N ILE A 7 5.78 3.10 -3.18
CA ILE A 7 6.50 4.28 -2.67
C ILE A 7 8.00 4.00 -2.76
N THR A 8 8.59 4.43 -3.87
CA THR A 8 10.03 4.44 -4.16
C THR A 8 10.64 5.82 -3.85
N GLN A 9 11.97 5.96 -3.97
CA GLN A 9 12.69 7.22 -3.66
C GLN A 9 12.25 8.42 -4.53
N ASP A 10 11.76 8.16 -5.73
CA ASP A 10 11.21 9.15 -6.66
C ASP A 10 9.73 9.47 -6.40
N SER A 11 9.08 8.77 -5.47
CA SER A 11 7.69 9.04 -5.12
C SER A 11 7.57 10.35 -4.32
N PRO A 12 6.56 11.20 -4.60
CA PRO A 12 6.29 12.38 -3.77
C PRO A 12 5.89 12.02 -2.33
N LEU A 13 5.54 10.76 -2.07
CA LEU A 13 5.18 10.26 -0.75
C LEU A 13 6.36 9.63 0.01
N TYR A 14 7.58 9.69 -0.54
CA TYR A 14 8.73 8.95 0.02
C TYR A 14 9.13 9.42 1.42
N ASP A 15 9.02 10.72 1.66
CA ASP A 15 9.33 11.36 2.95
C ASP A 15 8.11 11.46 3.88
N VAL A 16 6.90 11.11 3.43
CA VAL A 16 5.65 11.25 4.20
C VAL A 16 5.53 10.20 5.30
N THR A 17 5.18 10.65 6.50
CA THR A 17 4.92 9.84 7.70
C THR A 17 3.42 9.74 8.01
N ALA A 18 3.06 8.86 8.95
CA ALA A 18 1.68 8.77 9.43
C ALA A 18 1.19 10.05 10.12
N ALA A 19 2.08 10.85 10.70
CA ALA A 19 1.72 12.13 11.35
C ALA A 19 1.49 13.23 10.31
N ASP A 20 2.29 13.25 9.24
CA ASP A 20 2.19 14.27 8.20
C ASP A 20 0.83 14.23 7.49
N LEU A 21 0.16 13.07 7.44
CA LEU A 21 -1.21 12.96 6.91
C LEU A 21 -2.22 13.87 7.64
N LEU A 22 -1.93 14.30 8.87
CA LEU A 22 -2.76 15.22 9.65
C LEU A 22 -2.25 16.66 9.62
N GLU A 23 -0.93 16.86 9.45
CA GLU A 23 -0.27 18.15 9.61
C GLU A 23 0.02 18.87 8.28
N ASP A 24 0.29 18.13 7.20
CA ASP A 24 0.61 18.67 5.88
C ASP A 24 -0.40 18.16 4.83
N PRO A 25 -1.51 18.91 4.61
CA PRO A 25 -2.59 18.43 3.79
C PRO A 25 -2.25 18.47 2.30
N PHE A 26 -2.33 17.31 1.66
CA PHE A 26 -2.31 17.17 0.19
C PHE A 26 -3.55 16.45 -0.32
N GLU A 27 -3.70 16.39 -1.64
CA GLU A 27 -4.79 15.73 -2.33
C GLU A 27 -4.25 14.87 -3.49
N LEU A 28 -4.71 13.63 -3.59
CA LEU A 28 -4.39 12.72 -4.67
C LEU A 28 -5.50 12.75 -5.72
N LEU A 29 -5.23 13.27 -6.91
CA LEU A 29 -6.15 13.18 -8.04
C LEU A 29 -5.99 11.82 -8.73
N ILE A 30 -7.08 11.05 -8.79
CA ILE A 30 -7.15 9.76 -9.46
C ILE A 30 -7.99 9.92 -10.73
N ILE A 31 -7.40 9.52 -11.86
CA ILE A 31 -8.06 9.56 -13.17
C ILE A 31 -8.06 8.14 -13.73
N LEU A 32 -9.25 7.62 -14.00
CA LEU A 32 -9.45 6.36 -14.71
C LEU A 32 -9.95 6.69 -16.12
N GLU A 33 -9.15 6.34 -17.12
CA GLU A 33 -9.51 6.47 -18.54
C GLU A 33 -9.74 5.09 -19.14
N GLY A 34 -10.73 4.99 -20.02
CA GLY A 34 -11.04 3.76 -20.74
C GLY A 34 -11.91 4.03 -21.94
N THR A 35 -12.04 3.04 -22.81
CA THR A 35 -12.97 3.08 -23.94
C THR A 35 -14.17 2.19 -23.62
N ILE A 36 -15.37 2.71 -23.83
CA ILE A 36 -16.60 1.93 -23.64
C ILE A 36 -16.72 0.96 -24.82
N GLU A 37 -16.62 -0.33 -24.57
CA GLU A 37 -16.59 -1.37 -25.62
C GLU A 37 -17.83 -1.32 -26.54
N SER A 38 -19.01 -1.04 -25.98
CA SER A 38 -20.26 -1.04 -26.73
C SER A 38 -20.46 0.16 -27.65
N THR A 39 -19.87 1.32 -27.33
CA THR A 39 -20.06 2.57 -28.10
C THR A 39 -18.79 3.06 -28.80
N GLY A 40 -17.62 2.57 -28.41
CA GLY A 40 -16.32 3.07 -28.87
C GLY A 40 -15.97 4.45 -28.34
N GLU A 41 -16.77 5.02 -27.43
CA GLU A 41 -16.54 6.34 -26.85
C GLU A 41 -15.48 6.28 -25.74
N MET A 42 -14.74 7.38 -25.59
CA MET A 42 -13.80 7.55 -24.48
C MET A 42 -14.53 7.94 -23.21
N MET A 43 -14.28 7.21 -22.13
CA MET A 43 -14.72 7.50 -20.78
C MET A 43 -13.54 7.97 -19.93
N GLN A 44 -13.79 8.97 -19.10
CA GLN A 44 -12.87 9.43 -18.08
C GLN A 44 -13.64 9.62 -16.77
N ALA A 45 -13.28 8.85 -15.74
CA ALA A 45 -13.75 9.05 -14.38
C ALA A 45 -12.65 9.74 -13.56
N LYS A 46 -13.02 10.74 -12.77
CA LYS A 46 -12.11 11.48 -11.90
C LYS A 46 -12.64 11.43 -10.48
N THR A 47 -11.73 11.23 -9.54
CA THR A 47 -11.99 11.38 -8.11
C THR A 47 -10.73 11.91 -7.44
N SER A 48 -10.85 12.42 -6.23
CA SER A 48 -9.72 12.84 -5.45
C SER A 48 -9.82 12.32 -4.03
N ILE A 49 -8.66 12.13 -3.40
CA ILE A 49 -8.52 11.63 -2.03
C ILE A 49 -7.66 12.61 -1.26
N GLY A 50 -8.22 13.24 -0.24
CA GLY A 50 -7.48 14.07 0.70
C GLY A 50 -6.56 13.22 1.59
N SER A 51 -5.46 13.80 2.01
CA SER A 51 -4.52 13.23 3.02
C SER A 51 -5.24 12.63 4.24
N ALA A 52 -6.27 13.29 4.77
CA ALA A 52 -7.06 12.82 5.91
C ALA A 52 -7.93 11.58 5.62
N GLU A 53 -8.21 11.27 4.35
CA GLU A 53 -8.96 10.08 3.93
C GLU A 53 -8.03 8.86 3.79
N ILE A 54 -6.71 9.06 3.84
CA ILE A 54 -5.71 7.99 3.76
C ILE A 54 -5.61 7.28 5.12
N CYS A 55 -6.05 6.02 5.15
CA CYS A 55 -5.96 5.17 6.33
C CYS A 55 -4.58 4.48 6.41
N TRP A 56 -3.61 5.13 7.07
CA TRP A 56 -2.28 4.55 7.28
C TRP A 56 -2.34 3.27 8.13
N GLY A 57 -1.71 2.20 7.66
CA GLY A 57 -1.68 0.92 8.36
C GLY A 57 -2.97 0.12 8.25
N TYR A 58 -3.68 0.26 7.13
CA TYR A 58 -4.86 -0.53 6.79
C TYR A 58 -4.67 -1.25 5.45
N ARG A 59 -5.43 -2.32 5.24
CA ARG A 59 -5.57 -3.00 3.94
C ARG A 59 -7.05 -3.22 3.64
N PHE A 60 -7.41 -3.25 2.36
CA PHE A 60 -8.76 -3.68 1.94
C PHE A 60 -9.01 -5.14 2.33
N ALA A 61 -10.22 -5.42 2.81
CA ALA A 61 -10.67 -6.78 3.07
C ALA A 61 -10.80 -7.56 1.75
N PRO A 62 -10.52 -8.88 1.73
CA PRO A 62 -10.77 -9.70 0.55
C PRO A 62 -12.26 -9.74 0.20
N VAL A 63 -12.59 -9.39 -1.05
CA VAL A 63 -13.97 -9.38 -1.55
C VAL A 63 -14.36 -10.67 -2.29
N GLU A 64 -13.37 -11.47 -2.66
CA GLU A 64 -13.58 -12.73 -3.38
C GLU A 64 -13.94 -13.85 -2.40
N GLU A 65 -15.08 -14.49 -2.63
CA GLU A 65 -15.58 -15.58 -1.81
C GLU A 65 -15.94 -16.76 -2.71
N TYR A 66 -15.58 -17.96 -2.29
CA TYR A 66 -15.94 -19.17 -3.00
C TYR A 66 -17.21 -19.78 -2.40
N ASP A 67 -18.27 -19.81 -3.21
CA ASP A 67 -19.52 -20.48 -2.87
C ASP A 67 -19.41 -21.98 -3.19
N SER A 68 -19.06 -22.74 -2.16
CA SER A 68 -18.93 -24.19 -2.24
C SER A 68 -20.23 -24.94 -2.58
N LEU A 69 -21.41 -24.33 -2.39
CA LEU A 69 -22.70 -24.97 -2.70
C LEU A 69 -23.02 -24.88 -4.18
N ASN A 70 -22.62 -23.78 -4.83
CA ASN A 70 -22.89 -23.52 -6.24
C ASN A 70 -21.65 -23.68 -7.14
N ASP A 71 -20.50 -24.04 -6.58
CA ASP A 71 -19.20 -24.19 -7.23
C ASP A 71 -18.80 -22.95 -8.06
N LYS A 72 -18.90 -21.77 -7.43
CA LYS A 72 -18.67 -20.48 -8.09
C LYS A 72 -17.87 -19.52 -7.22
N TRP A 73 -17.08 -18.69 -7.87
CA TRP A 73 -16.50 -17.50 -7.26
C TRP A 73 -17.49 -16.35 -7.33
N CYS A 74 -17.72 -15.72 -6.19
CA CYS A 74 -18.63 -14.61 -6.01
C CYS A 74 -17.86 -13.42 -5.43
N ILE A 75 -18.34 -12.21 -5.72
CA ILE A 75 -17.81 -10.98 -5.13
C ILE A 75 -18.79 -10.50 -4.07
N ASN A 76 -18.33 -10.41 -2.83
CA ASN A 76 -19.10 -9.85 -1.72
C ASN A 76 -18.94 -8.33 -1.70
N PHE A 77 -19.86 -7.64 -2.37
CA PHE A 77 -19.84 -6.17 -2.45
C PHE A 77 -20.04 -5.46 -1.10
N ASN A 78 -20.55 -6.15 -0.07
CA ASN A 78 -20.63 -5.55 1.28
C ASN A 78 -19.25 -5.36 1.92
N LYS A 79 -18.21 -5.99 1.38
CA LYS A 79 -16.82 -5.86 1.84
C LYS A 79 -16.01 -4.87 0.99
N PHE A 80 -16.64 -4.21 0.01
CA PHE A 80 -15.92 -3.43 -0.99
C PHE A 80 -15.11 -2.27 -0.38
N ASP A 81 -15.71 -1.55 0.56
CA ASP A 81 -15.10 -0.46 1.32
C ASP A 81 -14.55 -0.91 2.69
N GLN A 82 -14.68 -2.19 3.03
CA GLN A 82 -14.19 -2.72 4.30
C GLN A 82 -12.66 -2.74 4.32
N MET A 83 -12.08 -2.26 5.42
CA MET A 83 -10.64 -2.26 5.66
C MET A 83 -10.31 -2.89 7.01
N ASP A 84 -9.19 -3.60 7.06
CA ASP A 84 -8.66 -4.22 8.28
C ASP A 84 -7.35 -3.54 8.70
N PRO A 85 -7.14 -3.28 10.01
CA PRO A 85 -5.87 -2.74 10.51
C PRO A 85 -4.75 -3.78 10.36
N VAL A 86 -3.56 -3.31 10.02
CA VAL A 86 -2.35 -4.12 9.89
C VAL A 86 -1.18 -3.46 10.60
N GLU A 87 -0.34 -4.28 11.25
CA GLU A 87 0.86 -3.77 11.89
C GLU A 87 1.78 -3.13 10.86
N THR A 88 1.97 -1.82 11.00
CA THR A 88 2.70 -1.00 10.03
C THR A 88 3.55 0.02 10.77
N GLN A 89 4.81 0.15 10.36
CA GLN A 89 5.72 1.16 10.90
C GLN A 89 5.16 2.57 10.61
N LYS A 90 5.29 3.49 11.57
CA LYS A 90 4.76 4.87 11.44
C LYS A 90 5.73 5.85 10.78
N HIS A 91 6.95 5.41 10.50
CA HIS A 91 7.97 6.22 9.84
C HIS A 91 7.79 6.22 8.32
N SER A 92 8.36 7.21 7.65
CA SER A 92 8.34 7.33 6.20
C SER A 92 9.06 6.19 5.50
N ALA A 93 8.76 6.00 4.21
CA ALA A 93 9.42 4.99 3.38
C ALA A 93 10.95 5.19 3.35
N LYS A 94 11.41 6.44 3.32
CA LYS A 94 12.83 6.79 3.45
C LYS A 94 13.45 6.31 4.74
N THR A 95 12.85 6.67 5.88
CA THR A 95 13.37 6.28 7.19
C THR A 95 13.42 4.77 7.33
N ARG A 96 12.42 4.06 6.80
CA ARG A 96 12.40 2.60 6.76
C ARG A 96 13.55 2.03 5.91
N ALA A 97 13.81 2.60 4.73
CA ALA A 97 14.92 2.17 3.87
C ALA A 97 16.29 2.42 4.52
N GLU A 98 16.48 3.57 5.16
CA GLU A 98 17.71 3.90 5.91
C GLU A 98 17.93 2.94 7.09
N ASN A 99 16.87 2.63 7.85
CA ASN A 99 16.93 1.67 8.94
C ASN A 99 17.28 0.26 8.46
N LEU A 100 16.69 -0.17 7.33
CA LEU A 100 17.01 -1.45 6.72
C LEU A 100 18.48 -1.50 6.28
N ALA A 101 18.98 -0.45 5.64
CA ALA A 101 20.39 -0.37 5.23
C ALA A 101 21.35 -0.42 6.44
N ARG A 102 21.02 0.24 7.54
CA ARG A 102 21.81 0.18 8.79
C ARG A 102 21.86 -1.22 9.38
N LEU A 103 20.74 -1.94 9.38
CA LEU A 103 20.64 -3.32 9.86
C LEU A 103 21.51 -4.26 9.02
N THR A 104 21.47 -4.13 7.69
CA THR A 104 22.30 -4.94 6.78
C THR A 104 23.80 -4.70 7.00
N LEU A 105 24.21 -3.50 7.43
CA LEU A 105 25.61 -3.16 7.72
C LEU A 105 26.08 -3.64 9.12
N GLN A 106 25.17 -4.09 9.99
CA GLN A 106 25.44 -4.48 11.37
C GLN A 106 25.52 -6.00 11.60
N GLU A 107 25.59 -6.82 10.56
CA GLU A 107 25.93 -8.25 10.70
C GLU A 107 27.47 -8.46 10.63
N PRO A 108 28.23 -8.43 11.75
CA PRO A 108 29.58 -8.95 11.75
C PRO A 108 29.55 -10.48 11.86
N THR A 109 30.24 -11.13 10.93
CA THR A 109 30.70 -12.51 11.02
C THR A 109 31.20 -12.82 12.44
N LYS A 110 30.45 -13.61 13.21
CA LYS A 110 31.04 -14.37 14.32
C LYS A 110 31.91 -15.47 13.70
N THR A 111 33.09 -15.09 13.20
CA THR A 111 34.19 -16.03 13.05
C THR A 111 34.55 -16.42 14.47
N ILE A 112 34.03 -17.56 14.91
CA ILE A 112 34.56 -18.24 16.08
C ILE A 112 35.97 -18.65 15.68
N SER A 113 36.94 -17.78 15.97
CA SER A 113 38.33 -18.19 16.07
C SER A 113 38.40 -19.13 17.27
N LEU A 114 38.27 -20.42 17.00
CA LEU A 114 38.77 -21.46 17.90
C LEU A 114 40.30 -21.33 17.89
N ILE A 115 40.77 -20.46 18.77
CA ILE A 115 42.13 -20.43 19.29
C ILE A 115 42.33 -21.69 20.13
N ASP A 116 43.34 -22.46 19.73
CA ASP A 116 44.23 -23.31 20.52
C ASP A 116 43.73 -23.82 21.88
N SER A 117 43.60 -25.15 21.98
CA SER A 117 44.17 -25.99 23.06
C SER A 117 44.12 -27.47 22.66
#